data_AF-A0A166X8V9-F1
#
_entry.id   AF-A0A166X8V9-F1
#
_cell.length_a   1.000
_cell.length_b   1.000
_cell.length_c   1.000
_cell.angle_alpha   90.00
_cell.angle_beta   90.00
_cell.angle_gamma   90.00
#
_symmetry.space_group_name_H-M   'P 1'
#
loop_
_entity.id
_entity.type
_entity.pdbx_description
1 polymer ?
#
loop_
_entity_poly.entity_id
_entity_poly.type
_entity_poly.pdbx_seq_one_letter_code
_entity_poly.pdbx_strand_id
1 'polypeptide(L)' 'MYSNPTAAALPAPDRKTSFDQNLVGSLEKQLNARPQKDELVERNILRDDSVAPALQAARERLQKQQLQVGHSRHSLEHEV' A
#
# COMPACT_ATOMS: atom_id res chain seq x y z
N MET A 1 6.82 4.16 42.60
CA MET A 1 5.57 3.39 42.43
C MET A 1 4.78 4.01 41.30
N TYR A 2 4.84 3.45 40.10
CA TYR A 2 4.00 3.91 38.98
C TYR A 2 2.83 2.94 38.84
N SER A 3 1.69 3.31 39.40
CA SER A 3 0.41 2.70 39.05
C SER A 3 0.04 3.24 37.67
N ASN A 4 -0.30 2.34 36.73
CA ASN A 4 -0.80 2.71 35.41
C ASN A 4 -2.33 2.60 35.43
N PRO A 5 -3.09 3.69 35.63
CA PRO A 5 -4.54 3.61 35.78
C PRO A 5 -5.28 3.66 34.43
N THR A 6 -4.65 3.25 33.32
CA THR A 6 -5.27 3.30 31.98
C THR A 6 -5.23 1.97 31.23
N ALA A 7 -5.05 0.86 31.94
CA ALA A 7 -5.49 -0.44 31.43
C ALA A 7 -7.02 -0.59 31.53
N ALA A 8 -7.77 0.43 31.09
CA ALA A 8 -9.18 0.23 30.76
C ALA A 8 -9.18 -0.83 29.65
N ALA A 9 -9.68 -2.01 29.99
CA ALA A 9 -9.74 -3.17 29.14
C ALA A 9 -10.29 -2.79 27.76
N LEU A 10 -9.39 -2.61 26.79
CA LEU A 10 -9.78 -2.74 25.39
C LEU A 10 -10.43 -4.11 25.29
N PRO A 11 -11.68 -4.22 24.77
CA PRO A 11 -12.28 -5.53 24.55
C PRO A 11 -11.29 -6.32 23.70
N ALA A 12 -10.86 -7.47 24.21
CA ALA A 12 -9.98 -8.35 23.46
C ALA A 12 -10.61 -8.54 22.07
N PRO A 13 -9.87 -8.36 20.97
CA PRO A 13 -10.43 -8.53 19.65
C PRO A 13 -11.03 -9.94 19.60
N ASP A 14 -12.30 -10.02 19.24
CA ASP A 14 -13.05 -11.27 19.11
C ASP A 14 -12.47 -12.02 17.91
N ARG A 15 -11.32 -12.68 18.16
CA ARG A 15 -10.63 -13.50 17.19
C ARG A 15 -11.55 -14.69 16.98
N LYS A 16 -12.36 -14.63 15.92
CA LYS A 16 -13.15 -15.78 15.45
C LYS A 16 -12.20 -16.91 15.10
N THR A 17 -11.83 -17.70 16.10
CA THR A 17 -11.04 -18.91 15.96
C THR A 17 -12.01 -20.04 15.72
N SER A 18 -12.29 -20.32 14.46
CA SER A 18 -12.71 -21.62 13.94
C SER A 18 -13.26 -21.39 12.55
N PHE A 19 -12.69 -22.10 11.58
CA PHE A 19 -13.27 -22.51 10.31
C PHE A 19 -14.78 -22.21 10.16
N ASP A 20 -15.11 -20.98 9.77
CA ASP A 20 -16.44 -20.64 9.27
C ASP A 20 -16.52 -21.22 7.85
N GLN A 21 -17.28 -22.30 7.63
CA GLN A 21 -17.44 -22.92 6.30
C GLN A 21 -17.89 -21.92 5.22
N ASN A 22 -18.71 -20.93 5.60
CA ASN A 22 -19.10 -19.84 4.71
C ASN A 22 -17.94 -18.89 4.35
N LEU A 23 -17.03 -18.65 5.30
CA LEU A 23 -15.82 -17.85 5.09
C LEU A 23 -14.82 -18.59 4.20
N VAL A 24 -14.69 -19.90 4.37
CA VAL A 24 -13.87 -20.75 3.50
C VAL A 24 -14.41 -20.71 2.06
N GLY A 25 -15.72 -20.91 1.89
CA GLY A 25 -16.35 -20.85 0.57
C GLY A 25 -16.29 -19.48 -0.10
N SER A 26 -16.32 -18.37 0.64
CA SER A 26 -16.14 -17.03 0.07
C SER A 26 -14.68 -16.75 -0.30
N LEU A 27 -13.73 -17.19 0.53
CA LEU A 27 -12.30 -17.06 0.27
C LEU A 27 -11.89 -17.85 -0.98
N GLU A 28 -12.34 -19.11 -1.12
CA GLU A 28 -12.08 -19.93 -2.30
C GLU A 28 -12.56 -19.26 -3.59
N LYS A 29 -13.77 -18.70 -3.59
CA LYS A 29 -14.30 -17.94 -4.73
C LYS A 29 -13.43 -16.74 -5.08
N GLN A 30 -12.98 -15.97 -4.08
CA GLN A 30 -12.12 -14.81 -4.28
C GLN A 30 -10.72 -15.18 -4.78
N LEU A 31 -10.15 -16.29 -4.31
CA LEU A 31 -8.86 -16.79 -4.77
C LEU A 31 -8.92 -17.28 -6.21
N ASN A 32 -10.01 -17.95 -6.60
CA ASN A 32 -10.23 -18.38 -7.99
C ASN A 32 -10.39 -17.20 -8.95
N ALA A 33 -11.01 -16.11 -8.51
CA ALA A 33 -11.20 -14.89 -9.29
C ALA A 33 -10.03 -13.88 -9.13
N ARG A 34 -8.87 -14.32 -8.61
CA ARG A 34 -7.73 -13.44 -8.37
C ARG A 34 -7.16 -12.94 -9.71
N PRO A 35 -7.14 -11.62 -9.96
CA PRO A 35 -6.55 -11.06 -11.18
C PRO A 35 -5.04 -11.28 -11.23
N GLN A 36 -4.50 -11.31 -12.44
CA GLN A 36 -3.07 -11.47 -12.64
C GLN A 36 -2.32 -10.21 -12.22
N LYS A 37 -1.03 -10.37 -11.91
CA LYS A 37 -0.17 -9.25 -11.55
C LYS A 37 -0.18 -8.15 -12.62
N ASP A 38 -0.07 -8.54 -13.88
CA ASP A 38 0.00 -7.60 -14.99
C ASP A 38 -1.31 -6.81 -15.16
N GLU A 39 -2.46 -7.45 -14.95
CA GLU A 39 -3.77 -6.76 -14.96
C GLU A 39 -3.88 -5.71 -13.86
N LEU A 40 -3.28 -5.97 -12.69
CA LEU A 40 -3.24 -5.01 -11.59
C LEU A 40 -2.32 -3.82 -11.91
N VAL A 41 -1.22 -4.06 -12.64
CA VAL A 41 -0.31 -3.00 -13.11
C VAL A 41 -1.00 -2.15 -14.19
N GLU A 42 -1.66 -2.78 -15.16
CA GLU A 42 -2.40 -2.08 -16.22
C GLU A 42 -3.51 -1.19 -15.65
N ARG A 43 -4.22 -1.68 -14.63
CA ARG A 43 -5.24 -0.90 -13.90
C ARG A 43 -4.67 0.16 -12.96
N ASN A 44 -3.35 0.37 -12.93
CA ASN A 44 -2.66 1.29 -12.01
C ASN A 44 -2.93 1.00 -10.52
N ILE A 45 -3.28 -0.23 -10.17
CA ILE A 45 -3.52 -0.66 -8.78
C ILE A 45 -2.21 -1.12 -8.15
N LEU A 46 -1.45 -1.96 -8.86
CA LEU A 46 -0.16 -2.45 -8.43
C LEU A 46 0.95 -1.64 -9.08
N ARG A 47 1.84 -1.09 -8.25
CA ARG A 47 3.06 -0.42 -8.69
C ARG A 47 4.18 -1.42 -8.78
N ASP A 48 5.14 -1.12 -9.65
CA ASP A 48 6.29 -1.96 -9.98
C ASP A 48 6.88 -2.73 -8.78
N ASP A 49 6.97 -4.05 -8.91
CA ASP A 49 7.37 -4.98 -7.83
C ASP A 49 8.87 -4.94 -7.52
N SER A 50 9.66 -4.20 -8.29
CA SER A 50 11.11 -4.09 -8.10
C SER A 50 11.50 -3.47 -6.75
N VAL A 51 10.58 -2.74 -6.11
CA VAL A 51 10.85 -1.95 -4.91
C VAL A 51 9.97 -2.40 -3.75
N ALA A 52 10.58 -2.57 -2.57
CA ALA A 52 9.89 -2.95 -1.35
C ALA A 52 8.69 -2.02 -1.05
N PRO A 53 7.56 -2.54 -0.54
CA PRO A 53 6.33 -1.77 -0.33
C PRO A 53 6.53 -0.47 0.46
N ALA A 54 7.38 -0.51 1.49
CA ALA A 54 7.68 0.64 2.34
C ALA A 54 8.40 1.79 1.60
N LEU A 55 9.15 1.48 0.52
CA LEU A 55 9.97 2.45 -0.21
C LEU A 55 9.28 3.01 -1.46
N GLN A 56 8.17 2.40 -1.91
CA GLN A 56 7.45 2.81 -3.12
C GLN A 56 7.04 4.30 -3.07
N ALA A 57 6.52 4.74 -1.93
CA ALA A 57 6.11 6.13 -1.73
C ALA A 57 7.29 7.12 -1.80
N ALA A 58 8.45 6.75 -1.24
CA ALA A 58 9.64 7.58 -1.26
C ALA A 58 10.20 7.72 -2.68
N ARG A 59 10.27 6.61 -3.43
CA ARG A 59 10.69 6.60 -4.84
C ARG A 59 9.88 7.57 -5.69
N GLU A 60 8.56 7.56 -5.53
CA GLU A 60 7.70 8.42 -6.34
C GLU A 60 7.80 9.90 -6.00
N ARG A 61 7.94 10.22 -4.72
CA ARG A 61 8.20 11.61 -4.31
C ARG A 61 9.49 12.11 -4.95
N LEU A 62 10.54 11.29 -4.91
CA LEU A 62 11.82 11.60 -5.54
C LEU A 62 11.68 11.76 -7.06
N GLN A 63 11.01 10.83 -7.74
CA GLN A 63 10.78 10.90 -9.18
C GLN A 63 10.02 12.17 -9.58
N LYS A 64 8.98 12.54 -8.83
CA LYS A 64 8.24 13.79 -9.05
C LYS A 64 9.13 15.02 -8.85
N GLN A 65 9.95 15.05 -7.80
CA GLN A 65 10.89 16.14 -7.55
C GLN A 65 11.95 16.26 -8.65
N GLN A 66 12.52 15.15 -9.10
CA GLN A 66 13.51 15.14 -10.19
C GLN A 66 12.93 15.66 -11.49
N LEU A 67 11.70 15.24 -11.84
CA LEU A 67 11.01 15.75 -13.02
C LEU A 67 10.73 17.25 -12.88
N GLN A 68 10.21 17.70 -11.73
CA GLN A 68 9.93 19.12 -11.49
C GLN A 68 11.19 19.97 -11.60
N VAL A 69 12.28 19.58 -10.93
CA VAL A 69 13.56 20.31 -10.96
C VAL A 69 14.12 20.36 -12.38
N GLY A 70 14.09 19.24 -13.11
CA GLY A 70 14.55 19.18 -14.50
C GLY A 70 13.79 20.11 -15.44
N HIS A 71 12.45 20.12 -15.37
CA HIS A 71 11.61 21.03 -16.17
C HIS A 71 11.86 22.49 -15.80
N SER A 72 11.99 22.77 -14.50
CA SER A 72 12.26 24.13 -14.00
C SER A 72 13.59 24.66 -14.53
N ARG A 73 14.64 23.83 -14.52
CA ARG A 73 15.98 24.24 -14.97
C ARG A 73 16.02 24.57 -16.46
N HIS A 74 15.38 23.75 -17.29
CA HIS A 74 15.38 23.96 -18.74
C HIS A 74 14.58 25.21 -19.16
N SER A 75 13.46 25.50 -18.52
CA SER A 75 12.70 26.73 -18.80
C SER A 75 13.47 28.00 -18.48
N LEU A 76 14.43 27.97 -17.54
CA LEU A 76 15.27 29.13 -17.22
C LEU A 76 16.42 29.34 -18.23
N GLU A 77 16.83 28.29 -18.96
CA GLU A 77 17.91 28.37 -19.96
C GLU A 77 17.43 28.91 -21.31
N HIS A 78 16.12 28.82 -21.60
CA HIS A 78 15.54 29.27 -22.87
C HIS A 78 15.11 30.74 -22.91
N GLU A 79 15.31 31.48 -21.81
CA GLU A 79 14.87 32.89 -21.65
C GLU A 79 16.05 33.83 -21.30
N VAL A 80 17.12 33.80 -22.10
CA VAL A 80 18.22 34.79 -22.13
C VAL A 80 18.72 34.94 -23.57
#